data_AF-A0A5B7ABE3-F1
#
_entry.id   AF-A0A5B7ABE3-F1
#
_cell.length_a   1.000
_cell.length_b   1.000
_cell.length_c   1.000
_cell.angle_alpha   90.00
_cell.angle_beta   90.00
_cell.angle_gamma   90.00
#
_symmetry.space_group_name_H-M   'P 1'
#
loop_
_entity.id
_entity.type
_entity.pdbx_description
1 polymer ?
#
loop_
_entity_poly.entity_id
_entity_poly.type
_entity_poly.pdbx_seq_one_letter_code
_entity_poly.pdbx_strand_id
1 'polypeptide(L)'
;VEAIQYLLVLATPVELILVGVCCSGRGDGTDPYAEVSLLPLPEYTIPSDGVTMTCITCTGRGHIYLAGRDGHIYELHYTTGSGWHKCCRKVCLTADLGSVISRWVVPNVFKFGAVDPIVEMVVDNERHILYARTEEMKIQVFFLGPNGDGPLKKVAEESNLINQRDAHY
;
A
#
# COMPACT_ATOMS: atom_id res chain seq x y z
N VAL A 1 15.93 14.03 -21.42
CA VAL A 1 15.31 12.97 -20.60
C VAL A 1 13.82 13.19 -20.72
N GLU A 2 13.08 12.28 -21.35
CA GLU A 2 11.61 12.31 -21.25
C GLU A 2 11.26 12.25 -19.76
N ALA A 3 10.42 13.18 -19.31
CA ALA A 3 10.03 13.21 -17.90
C ALA A 3 9.22 11.95 -17.58
N ILE A 4 9.54 11.27 -16.49
CA ILE A 4 8.77 10.11 -16.01
C ILE A 4 7.31 10.55 -15.80
N GLN A 5 6.36 9.92 -16.49
CA GLN A 5 4.93 10.24 -16.31
C GLN A 5 4.24 9.32 -15.30
N TYR A 6 4.69 8.07 -15.18
CA TYR A 6 4.13 7.10 -14.22
C TYR A 6 5.22 6.32 -13.49
N LEU A 7 4.85 5.73 -12.36
CA LEU A 7 5.67 4.77 -11.64
C LEU A 7 5.01 3.40 -11.71
N LEU A 8 5.78 2.40 -12.13
CA LEU A 8 5.44 0.99 -12.00
C LEU A 8 6.02 0.47 -10.68
N VAL A 9 5.16 -0.01 -9.80
CA VAL A 9 5.55 -0.62 -8.52
C VAL A 9 5.53 -2.13 -8.67
N LEU A 10 6.69 -2.77 -8.51
CA LEU A 10 6.82 -4.22 -8.52
C LEU A 10 7.02 -4.72 -7.10
N ALA A 11 6.16 -5.63 -6.66
CA ALA A 11 6.33 -6.32 -5.39
C ALA A 11 6.63 -7.79 -5.62
N THR A 12 7.81 -8.21 -5.19
CA THR A 12 8.24 -9.61 -5.17
C THR A 12 8.25 -10.12 -3.74
N PRO A 13 8.40 -11.44 -3.52
CA PRO A 13 8.59 -11.96 -2.17
C PRO A 13 9.82 -11.41 -1.44
N VAL A 14 10.83 -10.89 -2.16
CA VAL A 14 12.14 -10.48 -1.61
C VAL A 14 12.30 -8.96 -1.54
N GLU A 15 11.78 -8.25 -2.54
CA GLU A 15 12.01 -6.81 -2.73
C GLU A 15 10.83 -6.08 -3.38
N LEU A 16 10.78 -4.78 -3.12
CA LEU A 16 9.88 -3.80 -3.72
C LEU A 16 10.72 -2.89 -4.61
N ILE A 17 10.30 -2.71 -5.87
CA ILE A 17 11.06 -1.99 -6.90
C ILE A 17 10.16 -0.92 -7.51
N LEU A 18 10.68 0.31 -7.63
CA LEU A 18 10.07 1.34 -8.47
C LEU A 18 10.75 1.40 -9.83
N VAL A 19 9.94 1.46 -10.89
CA VAL A 19 10.40 1.64 -12.26
C VAL A 19 9.70 2.87 -12.85
N GLY A 20 10.48 3.78 -13.43
CA GLY A 20 9.92 4.92 -14.15
C GLY A 20 9.30 4.46 -15.46
N VAL A 21 8.13 4.98 -15.79
CA VAL A 21 7.45 4.72 -17.06
C VAL A 21 7.41 6.04 -17.83
N CYS A 22 8.03 6.02 -19.01
CA CYS A 22 8.05 7.13 -19.93
C CYS A 22 7.21 6.79 -21.16
N CYS A 23 6.23 7.61 -21.48
CA CYS A 23 5.37 7.46 -22.65
C CYS A 23 5.68 8.54 -23.67
N SER A 24 5.84 8.13 -24.94
CA SER A 24 6.05 9.05 -26.05
C SER A 24 4.90 8.94 -27.06
N GLY A 25 4.48 10.10 -27.55
CA GLY A 25 3.39 10.21 -28.50
C GLY A 25 3.85 10.01 -29.93
N ARG A 26 2.96 9.51 -30.78
CA ARG A 26 3.21 9.47 -32.22
C ARG A 26 3.30 10.92 -32.75
N GLY A 27 4.23 11.19 -33.66
CA GLY A 27 4.50 12.55 -34.17
C GLY A 27 3.32 13.24 -34.88
N ASP A 28 2.24 12.50 -35.16
CA ASP A 28 0.96 12.99 -35.70
C ASP A 28 -0.04 13.41 -34.61
N GLY A 29 0.28 13.21 -33.32
CA GLY A 29 -0.52 13.64 -32.17
C GLY A 29 -1.78 12.80 -31.90
N THR A 30 -1.99 11.68 -32.62
CA THR A 30 -3.22 10.88 -32.48
C THR A 30 -3.21 9.96 -31.27
N ASP A 31 -2.02 9.57 -30.81
CA ASP A 31 -1.84 8.69 -29.65
C ASP A 31 -0.67 9.20 -28.79
N PRO A 32 -0.92 9.75 -27.59
CA PRO A 32 0.14 10.22 -26.69
C PRO A 32 0.89 9.08 -25.99
N TYR A 33 0.46 7.82 -26.14
CA TYR A 33 1.04 6.63 -25.51
C TYR A 33 1.54 5.60 -26.54
N ALA A 34 1.88 6.06 -27.75
CA ALA A 34 2.27 5.19 -28.87
C ALA A 34 3.51 4.34 -28.58
N GLU A 35 4.43 4.83 -27.74
CA GLU A 35 5.58 4.08 -27.25
C GLU A 35 5.69 4.20 -25.73
N VAL A 36 6.05 3.09 -25.08
CA VAL A 36 6.29 3.03 -23.64
C VAL A 36 7.72 2.53 -23.41
N SER A 37 8.51 3.33 -22.71
CA SER A 37 9.85 2.97 -22.27
C SER A 37 9.91 2.87 -20.74
N LEU A 38 10.69 1.90 -20.26
CA LEU A 38 10.89 1.66 -18.83
C LEU A 38 12.26 2.17 -18.42
N LEU A 39 12.30 3.01 -17.40
CA LEU A 39 13.50 3.56 -16.80
C LEU A 39 13.77 2.86 -15.46
N PRO A 40 14.80 2.00 -15.36
CA PRO A 40 15.17 1.38 -14.09
C PRO A 40 15.60 2.44 -13.06
N LEU A 41 15.10 2.32 -11.83
CA LEU A 41 15.43 3.23 -10.72
C LEU A 41 16.06 2.43 -9.55
N PRO A 42 17.33 1.99 -9.67
CA PRO A 42 17.95 1.06 -8.72
C PRO A 42 18.04 1.60 -7.29
N GLU A 43 18.10 2.93 -7.11
CA GLU A 43 18.09 3.57 -5.79
C GLU A 43 16.75 3.44 -5.05
N TYR A 44 15.70 3.02 -5.75
CA TYR A 44 14.35 2.89 -5.25
C TYR A 44 13.92 1.43 -5.04
N THR A 45 14.89 0.52 -4.96
CA THR A 45 14.69 -0.87 -4.58
C THR A 45 14.92 -1.06 -3.08
N ILE A 46 13.97 -1.70 -2.40
CA ILE A 46 14.05 -1.98 -0.96
C ILE A 46 13.60 -3.42 -0.66
N PRO A 47 14.06 -4.03 0.44
CA PRO A 47 13.59 -5.36 0.82
C PRO A 47 12.10 -5.36 1.19
N SER A 48 11.44 -6.50 0.95
CA SER A 48 10.09 -6.81 1.42
C SER A 48 10.04 -7.14 2.92
N ASP A 49 11.20 -7.31 3.56
CA ASP A 49 11.40 -7.80 4.93
C ASP A 49 10.66 -9.12 5.23
N GLY A 50 10.56 -9.99 4.23
CA GLY A 50 9.89 -11.29 4.36
C GLY A 50 8.36 -11.22 4.36
N VAL A 51 7.77 -10.03 4.13
CA VAL A 51 6.33 -9.86 4.01
C VAL A 51 5.96 -9.89 2.53
N THR A 52 5.13 -10.85 2.12
CA THR A 52 4.57 -10.88 0.77
C THR A 52 3.46 -9.83 0.66
N MET A 53 3.57 -8.92 -0.30
CA MET A 53 2.51 -7.93 -0.55
C MET A 53 1.33 -8.59 -1.26
N THR A 54 0.13 -8.22 -0.85
CA THR A 54 -1.14 -8.74 -1.39
C THR A 54 -1.80 -7.78 -2.35
N CYS A 55 -1.74 -6.48 -2.09
CA CYS A 55 -2.24 -5.45 -2.98
C CYS A 55 -1.49 -4.12 -2.81
N ILE A 56 -1.57 -3.28 -3.84
CA ILE A 56 -0.90 -1.99 -3.94
C ILE A 56 -1.94 -0.98 -4.42
N THR A 57 -1.97 0.21 -3.82
CA THR A 57 -2.78 1.34 -4.29
C THR A 57 -2.01 2.64 -4.14
N CYS A 58 -2.49 3.71 -4.77
CA CYS A 58 -1.92 5.03 -4.60
C CYS A 58 -2.98 6.13 -4.47
N THR A 59 -2.55 7.29 -3.97
CA THR A 59 -3.35 8.51 -3.97
C THR A 59 -3.02 9.34 -5.20
N GLY A 60 -3.92 10.27 -5.57
CA GLY A 60 -3.67 11.26 -6.62
C GLY A 60 -2.51 12.23 -6.32
N ARG A 61 -1.95 12.17 -5.10
CA ARG A 61 -0.76 12.92 -4.68
C ARG A 61 0.53 12.11 -4.76
N GLY A 62 0.46 10.83 -5.14
CA GLY A 62 1.62 9.96 -5.29
C GLY A 62 1.99 9.15 -4.04
N HIS A 63 1.21 9.19 -2.95
CA HIS A 63 1.45 8.26 -1.84
C HIS A 63 1.16 6.83 -2.29
N ILE A 64 2.05 5.88 -2.00
CA ILE A 64 1.93 4.48 -2.39
C ILE A 64 1.69 3.64 -1.13
N TYR A 65 0.54 2.97 -1.08
CA TYR A 65 0.17 2.07 0.00
C TYR A 65 0.29 0.61 -0.45
N LEU A 66 0.82 -0.22 0.45
CA LEU A 66 1.01 -1.65 0.24
C LEU A 66 0.30 -2.40 1.38
N ALA A 67 -0.41 -3.47 1.05
CA ALA A 67 -0.92 -4.41 2.02
C ALA A 67 -0.02 -5.64 2.09
N GLY A 68 0.29 -6.11 3.28
CA GLY A 68 1.03 -7.34 3.51
C GLY A 68 0.14 -8.52 3.87
N ARG A 69 0.62 -9.74 3.58
CA ARG A 69 0.02 -10.99 4.08
C ARG A 69 0.02 -11.12 5.61
N ASP A 70 0.76 -10.26 6.28
CA ASP A 70 0.77 -10.12 7.73
C ASP A 70 -0.40 -9.26 8.27
N GLY A 71 -1.32 -8.82 7.40
CA GLY A 71 -2.49 -8.03 7.77
C GLY A 71 -2.17 -6.55 8.03
N HIS A 72 -0.98 -6.09 7.66
CA HIS A 72 -0.56 -4.70 7.87
C HIS A 72 -0.61 -3.86 6.59
N ILE A 73 -0.87 -2.56 6.78
CA ILE A 73 -0.74 -1.54 5.74
C ILE A 73 0.60 -0.84 5.92
N TYR A 74 1.31 -0.72 4.82
CA TYR A 74 2.58 -0.05 4.69
C TYR A 74 2.48 1.13 3.74
N GLU A 75 3.33 2.13 3.93
CA GLU A 75 3.57 3.19 2.96
C GLU A 75 4.98 3.07 2.40
N LEU A 76 5.09 3.15 1.08
CA LEU A 76 6.35 3.23 0.37
C LEU A 76 6.72 4.70 0.20
N HIS A 77 7.61 5.18 1.06
CA HIS A 77 8.14 6.53 0.96
C HIS A 77 9.27 6.55 -0.05
N TYR A 78 9.16 7.44 -1.03
CA TYR A 78 10.21 7.68 -2.01
C TYR A 78 10.50 9.19 -2.11
N THR A 79 11.76 9.54 -2.30
CA THR A 79 12.24 10.92 -2.34
C THR A 79 13.42 11.05 -3.29
N THR A 80 13.57 12.23 -3.89
CA THR A 80 14.72 12.59 -4.72
C THR A 80 15.97 12.91 -3.89
N GLY A 81 15.91 12.75 -2.57
CA GLY A 81 16.99 13.11 -1.65
C GLY A 81 18.27 12.33 -1.93
N SER A 82 19.36 13.06 -2.16
CA SER A 82 20.71 12.49 -2.30
C SER A 82 21.43 12.48 -0.94
N GLY A 83 22.18 11.42 -0.64
CA GLY A 83 23.10 11.38 0.51
C GLY A 83 22.97 10.11 1.36
N TRP A 84 23.07 10.25 2.69
CA TRP A 84 22.99 9.12 3.64
C TRP A 84 21.56 8.65 3.91
N HIS A 85 20.56 9.48 3.58
CA HIS A 85 19.15 9.09 3.65
C HIS A 85 18.80 8.22 2.45
N LYS A 86 18.21 7.06 2.69
CA LYS A 86 17.73 6.18 1.62
C LYS A 86 16.65 6.89 0.80
N CYS A 87 16.77 6.85 -0.53
CA CYS A 87 15.80 7.41 -1.49
C CYS A 87 14.43 6.71 -1.38
N CYS A 88 14.39 5.48 -0.88
CA CYS A 88 13.19 4.68 -0.73
C CYS A 88 13.18 3.93 0.60
N ARG A 89 12.01 3.84 1.25
CA ARG A 89 11.79 3.06 2.49
C ARG A 89 10.34 2.58 2.62
N LYS A 90 10.16 1.42 3.23
CA LYS A 90 8.84 0.87 3.61
C LYS A 90 8.57 1.21 5.07
N VAL A 91 7.42 1.82 5.36
CA VAL A 91 7.00 2.20 6.72
C VAL A 91 5.71 1.47 7.06
N CYS A 92 5.68 0.71 8.15
CA CYS A 92 4.44 0.07 8.61
C CYS A 92 3.56 1.10 9.33
N LEU A 93 2.35 1.32 8.82
CA LEU A 93 1.42 2.33 9.35
C LEU A 93 0.45 1.77 10.39
N THR A 94 0.18 0.47 10.33
CA THR A 94 -0.74 -0.23 11.25
C THR A 94 -0.03 -0.96 12.38
N ALA A 95 1.29 -0.80 12.50
CA ALA A 95 2.03 -1.30 13.66
C ALA A 95 1.74 -0.40 14.85
N ASP A 96 0.79 -0.79 15.71
CA ASP A 96 0.53 -0.06 16.95
C ASP A 96 1.82 0.07 17.79
N LEU A 97 2.09 1.28 18.32
CA LEU A 97 3.14 1.50 19.31
C LEU A 97 2.93 0.65 20.58
N GLY A 98 1.68 0.30 20.89
CA GLY A 98 1.34 -0.67 21.94
C GLY A 98 1.69 -2.13 21.60
N SER A 99 1.76 -2.48 20.31
CA SER A 99 2.14 -3.82 19.85
C SER A 99 3.62 -4.11 20.11
N VAL A 100 4.48 -3.08 20.02
CA VAL A 100 5.92 -3.20 20.27
C VAL A 100 6.23 -3.46 21.75
N ILE A 101 5.47 -2.83 22.65
CA ILE A 101 5.56 -3.09 24.11
C ILE A 101 4.93 -4.45 24.45
N SER A 102 3.80 -4.80 23.81
CA SER A 102 3.18 -6.13 23.99
C SER A 102 4.07 -7.28 23.54
N ARG A 103 4.94 -7.08 22.54
CA ARG A 103 5.89 -8.10 22.06
C ARG A 103 6.95 -8.48 23.10
N TRP A 104 7.22 -7.60 24.06
CA TRP A 104 8.15 -7.85 25.16
C TRP A 104 7.48 -8.42 26.41
N VAL A 105 6.18 -8.18 26.60
CA VAL A 105 5.47 -8.47 27.86
C VAL A 105 4.44 -9.59 27.71
N VAL A 106 3.93 -9.84 26.50
CA VAL A 106 2.93 -10.87 26.22
C VAL A 106 3.61 -12.05 25.54
N PRO A 107 3.62 -13.24 26.17
CA PRO A 107 4.07 -14.46 25.51
C PRO A 107 3.34 -14.64 24.18
N ASN A 108 4.07 -14.98 23.10
CA ASN A 108 3.50 -15.30 21.78
C ASN A 108 2.36 -16.35 21.82
N VAL A 109 2.23 -17.08 22.93
CA VAL A 109 1.16 -18.02 23.25
C VAL A 109 -0.23 -17.36 23.40
N PHE A 110 -0.35 -16.03 23.47
CA PHE A 110 -1.67 -15.38 23.57
C PHE A 110 -2.15 -14.72 22.28
N LYS A 111 -1.39 -14.79 21.19
CA LYS A 111 -1.80 -14.32 19.86
C LYS A 111 -2.24 -15.49 18.97
N PHE A 112 -3.14 -16.34 19.47
CA PHE A 112 -3.76 -17.44 18.70
C PHE A 112 -4.94 -16.96 17.83
N GLY A 113 -4.75 -15.84 17.12
CA GLY A 113 -5.64 -15.44 16.02
C GLY A 113 -4.94 -15.75 14.71
N ALA A 114 -5.64 -16.36 13.76
CA ALA A 114 -5.16 -16.39 12.39
C ALA A 114 -4.95 -14.93 11.93
N VAL A 115 -3.81 -14.66 11.30
CA VAL A 115 -3.61 -13.37 10.63
C VAL A 115 -4.66 -13.30 9.51
N ASP A 116 -5.39 -12.19 9.45
CA ASP A 116 -6.39 -11.90 8.43
C ASP A 116 -5.79 -10.92 7.40
N PRO A 117 -5.27 -11.40 6.25
CA PRO A 117 -4.60 -10.56 5.27
C PRO A 117 -5.55 -9.55 4.66
N ILE A 118 -5.05 -8.34 4.38
CA ILE A 118 -5.75 -7.40 3.51
C ILE A 118 -5.57 -7.89 2.08
N VAL A 119 -6.64 -8.09 1.33
CA VAL A 119 -6.61 -8.61 -0.05
C VAL A 119 -6.90 -7.54 -1.09
N GLU A 120 -7.49 -6.42 -0.68
CA GLU A 120 -7.89 -5.35 -1.58
C GLU A 120 -7.88 -4.00 -0.86
N MET A 121 -7.47 -2.97 -1.60
CA MET A 121 -7.44 -1.59 -1.12
C MET A 121 -7.90 -0.65 -2.23
N VAL A 122 -8.73 0.33 -1.89
CA VAL A 122 -9.16 1.39 -2.82
C VAL A 122 -9.10 2.75 -2.13
N VAL A 123 -8.62 3.75 -2.86
CA VAL A 123 -8.48 5.12 -2.37
C VAL A 123 -9.58 5.99 -2.95
N ASP A 124 -10.30 6.68 -2.07
CA ASP A 124 -11.16 7.80 -2.41
C ASP A 124 -10.38 9.11 -2.22
N ASN A 125 -9.95 9.68 -3.35
CA ASN A 125 -9.16 10.90 -3.36
C ASN A 125 -9.95 12.14 -2.95
N GLU A 126 -11.27 12.17 -3.18
CA GLU A 126 -12.12 13.32 -2.84
C GLU A 126 -12.35 13.41 -1.34
N ARG A 127 -12.52 12.26 -0.68
CA ARG A 127 -12.78 12.18 0.77
C ARG A 127 -11.52 11.96 1.60
N HIS A 128 -10.38 11.70 0.96
CA HIS A 128 -9.13 11.32 1.61
C HIS A 128 -9.30 10.07 2.49
N ILE A 129 -9.93 9.04 1.93
CA ILE A 129 -10.22 7.78 2.62
C ILE A 129 -9.55 6.63 1.88
N LEU A 130 -8.88 5.77 2.63
CA LEU A 130 -8.42 4.46 2.17
C LEU A 130 -9.38 3.41 2.73
N TYR A 131 -10.02 2.66 1.84
CA TYR A 131 -10.79 1.47 2.20
C TYR A 131 -9.91 0.25 2.01
N ALA A 132 -9.95 -0.68 2.96
CA ALA A 132 -9.27 -1.96 2.87
C ALA A 132 -10.26 -3.10 3.14
N ARG A 133 -10.17 -4.17 2.35
CA ARG A 133 -10.95 -5.39 2.55
C ARG A 133 -10.02 -6.55 2.90
N THR A 134 -10.36 -7.26 3.96
CA THR A 134 -9.59 -8.44 4.40
C THR A 134 -10.11 -9.74 3.79
N GLU A 135 -9.36 -10.82 3.95
CA GLU A 135 -9.73 -12.17 3.50
C GLU A 135 -10.99 -12.67 4.23
N GLU A 136 -11.13 -12.36 5.52
CA GLU A 136 -12.34 -12.64 6.32
C GLU A 136 -13.49 -11.64 6.07
N MET A 137 -13.46 -10.88 4.96
CA MET A 137 -14.51 -9.93 4.56
C MET A 137 -14.76 -8.78 5.55
N LYS A 138 -13.74 -8.37 6.31
CA LYS A 138 -13.80 -7.13 7.09
C LYS A 138 -13.55 -5.96 6.16
N ILE A 139 -14.39 -4.92 6.25
CA ILE A 139 -14.14 -3.63 5.60
C ILE A 139 -13.59 -2.67 6.64
N GLN A 140 -12.37 -2.22 6.42
CA GLN A 140 -11.68 -1.24 7.25
C GLN A 140 -11.65 0.10 6.51
N VAL A 141 -11.91 1.17 7.26
CA VAL A 141 -11.93 2.54 6.73
C VAL A 141 -10.85 3.34 7.44
N PHE A 142 -9.95 3.93 6.66
CA PHE A 142 -8.86 4.75 7.16
C PHE A 142 -8.95 6.17 6.61
N PHE A 143 -8.87 7.14 7.50
CA PHE A 143 -8.83 8.56 7.13
C PHE A 143 -7.36 9.01 6.96
N LEU A 144 -7.07 9.67 5.85
CA LEU A 144 -5.75 10.17 5.46
C LEU A 144 -5.52 11.63 5.87
N GLY A 145 -6.31 12.14 6.80
CA GLY A 145 -6.24 13.54 7.22
C GLY A 145 -6.96 14.51 6.27
N PRO A 146 -7.12 15.78 6.67
CA PRO A 146 -7.93 16.76 5.92
C PRO A 146 -7.42 17.08 4.52
N ASN A 147 -6.11 16.87 4.26
CA ASN A 147 -5.52 17.13 2.96
C ASN A 147 -5.05 15.82 2.26
N GLY A 148 -5.31 14.65 2.83
CA GLY A 148 -4.83 13.38 2.29
C GLY A 148 -3.33 13.10 2.46
N ASP A 149 -2.65 13.84 3.34
CA ASP A 149 -1.24 13.71 3.70
C ASP A 149 -1.01 13.48 5.21
N GLY A 150 -2.09 13.25 5.94
CA GLY A 150 -2.07 12.99 7.38
C GLY A 150 -1.72 11.54 7.71
N PRO A 151 -1.49 11.24 9.00
CA PRO A 151 -1.24 9.88 9.45
C PRO A 151 -2.46 9.00 9.17
N LEU A 152 -2.22 7.78 8.67
CA LEU A 152 -3.25 6.78 8.44
C LEU A 152 -3.96 6.45 9.75
N LYS A 153 -5.23 6.86 9.87
CA LYS A 153 -6.03 6.62 11.08
C LYS A 153 -7.21 5.72 10.74
N LYS A 154 -7.28 4.54 11.36
CA LYS A 154 -8.46 3.68 11.28
C LYS A 154 -9.64 4.38 11.98
N VAL A 155 -10.74 4.61 11.25
CA VAL A 155 -11.93 5.31 11.75
C VAL A 155 -13.15 4.41 11.88
N ALA A 156 -13.20 3.31 11.13
CA ALA A 156 -14.23 2.30 11.24
C ALA A 156 -13.71 0.92 10.81
N GLU A 157 -14.37 -0.11 11.31
CA GLU A 157 -14.25 -1.49 10.82
C GLU A 157 -15.61 -2.14 10.93
N GLU A 158 -16.05 -2.75 9.84
CA GLU A 158 -17.27 -3.55 9.80
C GLU A 158 -16.93 -4.97 9.39
N SER A 159 -17.59 -5.92 10.03
CA SER A 159 -17.49 -7.36 9.76
C SER A 159 -18.89 -7.96 9.75
N ASN A 160 -19.06 -9.17 9.22
CA ASN A 160 -20.37 -9.83 9.15
C ASN A 160 -21.44 -9.04 8.36
N LEU A 161 -21.02 -8.33 7.30
CA LEU A 161 -21.93 -7.54 6.45
C LEU A 161 -23.05 -8.37 5.82
N ILE A 162 -22.83 -9.68 5.69
CA ILE A 162 -23.85 -10.66 5.33
C ILE A 162 -24.28 -11.34 6.64
N ASN A 163 -25.33 -10.82 7.28
CA ASN A 163 -26.11 -11.65 8.19
C ASN A 163 -26.68 -12.78 7.33
N GLN A 164 -26.24 -14.02 7.53
CA GLN A 164 -27.01 -15.19 7.12
C GLN A 164 -28.33 -15.18 7.90
N ARG A 165 -29.30 -14.36 7.48
CA ARG A 165 -30.69 -14.56 7.82
C ARG A 165 -31.29 -15.47 6.76
N ASP A 166 -31.71 -16.63 7.25
CA ASP A 166 -32.73 -17.51 6.68
C ASP A 166 -32.34 -18.36 5.47
N ALA A 167 -31.33 -19.23 5.65
CA ALA A 167 -31.29 -20.50 4.94
C ALA A 167 -32.09 -21.57 5.73
N HIS A 168 -33.37 -21.28 5.98
CA HIS A 168 -34.37 -22.29 6.33
C HIS A 168 -35.44 -22.26 5.24
N TYR A 169 -35.24 -23.10 4.23
CA TYR A 169 -36.30 -23.59 3.35
C TYR A 169 -36.37 -25.10 3.52
#